data_AF-A0AA41S0X6-F1
#
_entry.id   AF-A0AA41S0X6-F1
#
_cell.length_a   1.000
_cell.length_b   1.000
_cell.length_c   1.000
_cell.angle_alpha   90.00
_cell.angle_beta   90.00
_cell.angle_gamma   90.00
#
_symmetry.space_group_name_H-M   'P 1'
#
loop_
_entity.id
_entity.type
_entity.pdbx_description
1 polymer ?
#
loop_
_entity_poly.entity_id
_entity_poly.type
_entity_poly.pdbx_seq_one_letter_code
_entity_poly.pdbx_strand_id
1 'polypeptide(L)'
;MAHPHGISGLVGKLIAESEVNCNADKYYKILKHHEEVPEAIPHIITSAKAVEGEGITSGCIKEWEYNHEGKELVFKEKTTYTDETRTIHHSGVGGDVMNDYKKYDLTLVVNPKADGHGSVVKWTIDYEKINEDSPVPIPYLALLNQITEGDQLPPMAHPHGISGLVGKLVAESEVHCNADKYYKIFKHHEDVPKAVPHIYTGVKVVEGHGITSGCIKEWGYNHEGKTLVVREKTTYDDETRTILHSAIGGDLMNDYKKFDLILVVNPK
;
A
#
# COMPACT_ATOMS: atom_id res chain seq x y z
N MET A 1 19.66 13.76 27.25
CA MET A 1 19.45 12.66 26.29
C MET A 1 18.75 13.28 25.10
N ALA A 2 19.41 13.36 23.95
CA ALA A 2 18.79 13.89 22.74
C ALA A 2 17.84 12.82 22.21
N HIS A 3 16.55 13.15 22.11
CA HIS A 3 15.63 12.37 21.29
C HIS A 3 16.25 12.28 19.89
N PRO A 4 16.39 11.10 19.28
CA PRO A 4 16.74 11.05 17.87
C PRO A 4 15.63 11.81 17.15
N HIS A 5 15.99 12.91 16.48
CA HIS A 5 15.05 13.67 15.66
C HIS A 5 14.42 12.67 14.68
N GLY A 6 13.18 12.29 14.98
CA GLY A 6 12.41 11.35 14.20
C GLY A 6 12.28 11.90 12.80
N ILE A 7 12.45 11.03 11.81
CA ILE A 7 12.07 11.33 10.45
C ILE A 7 10.54 11.55 10.48
N SER A 8 10.09 12.80 10.49
CA SER A 8 8.66 13.11 10.60
C SER A 8 7.97 12.97 9.23
N GLY A 9 7.63 11.72 8.89
CA GLY A 9 6.81 11.40 7.72
C GLY A 9 5.35 11.75 7.96
N LEU A 10 5.02 13.04 8.01
CA LEU A 10 3.64 13.52 8.20
C LEU A 10 2.82 13.38 6.92
N VAL A 11 3.45 13.60 5.75
CA VAL A 11 2.81 13.49 4.44
C VAL A 11 3.36 12.24 3.74
N GLY A 12 2.48 11.48 3.12
CA GLY A 12 2.87 10.33 2.33
C GLY A 12 1.78 9.85 1.38
N LYS A 13 2.17 8.87 0.59
CA LYS A 13 1.30 8.20 -0.38
C LYS A 13 1.52 6.70 -0.31
N LEU A 14 0.45 5.93 -0.24
CA LEU A 14 0.48 4.49 -0.40
C LEU A 14 -0.21 4.11 -1.71
N ILE A 15 0.35 3.16 -2.46
CA ILE A 15 -0.24 2.66 -3.70
C ILE A 15 -0.24 1.13 -3.64
N ALA A 16 -1.39 0.52 -3.92
CA ALA A 16 -1.51 -0.91 -4.19
C ALA A 16 -2.05 -1.13 -5.60
N GLU A 17 -1.38 -2.00 -6.36
CA GLU A 17 -1.84 -2.46 -7.67
C GLU A 17 -2.05 -3.97 -7.62
N SER A 18 -3.25 -4.40 -8.01
CA SER A 18 -3.70 -5.78 -7.97
C SER A 18 -4.33 -6.17 -9.31
N GLU A 19 -4.01 -7.37 -9.79
CA GLU A 19 -4.57 -7.91 -11.02
C GLU A 19 -5.84 -8.73 -10.76
N VAL A 20 -6.93 -8.37 -11.42
CA VAL A 20 -8.23 -9.04 -11.29
C VAL A 20 -8.74 -9.56 -12.63
N ASN A 21 -9.54 -10.64 -12.58
CA ASN A 21 -10.18 -11.25 -13.76
C ASN A 21 -11.52 -10.59 -14.15
N CYS A 22 -11.71 -9.31 -13.79
CA CYS A 22 -12.91 -8.56 -14.14
C CYS A 22 -12.60 -7.56 -15.25
N ASN A 23 -13.56 -7.35 -16.17
CA ASN A 23 -13.45 -6.28 -17.14
C ASN A 23 -13.42 -4.91 -16.43
N ALA A 24 -12.52 -4.02 -16.88
CA ALA A 24 -12.27 -2.74 -16.22
C ALA A 24 -13.53 -1.87 -16.09
N ASP A 25 -14.36 -1.78 -17.14
CA ASP A 25 -15.57 -0.95 -17.12
C ASP A 25 -16.64 -1.53 -16.19
N LYS A 26 -16.76 -2.86 -16.12
CA LYS A 26 -17.67 -3.54 -15.19
C LYS A 26 -17.25 -3.30 -13.75
N TYR A 27 -15.97 -3.52 -13.44
CA TYR A 27 -15.43 -3.30 -12.09
C TYR A 27 -15.63 -1.86 -11.63
N TYR A 28 -15.27 -0.89 -12.49
CA TYR A 28 -15.46 0.54 -12.23
C TYR A 28 -16.92 0.90 -11.92
N LYS A 29 -17.87 0.37 -12.70
CA LYS A 29 -19.29 0.66 -12.51
C LYS A 29 -19.79 0.25 -11.13
N ILE A 30 -19.40 -0.93 -10.63
CA ILE A 30 -19.89 -1.41 -9.32
C ILE A 30 -19.47 -0.48 -8.19
N LEU A 31 -18.20 -0.08 -8.15
CA LEU A 31 -17.73 0.85 -7.11
C LEU A 31 -18.28 2.27 -7.30
N LYS A 32 -18.60 2.66 -8.54
CA LYS A 32 -19.34 3.91 -8.80
C LYS A 32 -20.76 3.86 -8.23
N HIS A 33 -21.45 2.72 -8.36
CA HIS A 33 -22.78 2.45 -7.80
C HIS A 33 -22.72 2.05 -6.33
N HIS A 34 -22.27 2.98 -5.48
CA HIS A 34 -22.02 2.77 -4.05
C HIS A 34 -23.13 2.01 -3.27
N GLU A 35 -24.40 2.21 -3.61
CA GLU A 35 -25.54 1.53 -2.96
C GLU A 35 -25.54 0.01 -3.14
N GLU A 36 -24.89 -0.50 -4.19
CA GLU A 36 -24.76 -1.95 -4.48
C GLU A 36 -23.58 -2.58 -3.73
N VAL A 37 -22.65 -1.78 -3.20
CA VAL A 37 -21.42 -2.26 -2.57
C VAL A 37 -21.68 -3.05 -1.27
N PRO A 38 -22.55 -2.61 -0.35
CA PRO A 38 -22.87 -3.39 0.85
C PRO A 38 -23.46 -4.77 0.54
N GLU A 39 -24.22 -4.91 -0.56
CA GLU A 39 -24.74 -6.21 -0.99
C GLU A 39 -23.62 -7.13 -1.53
N ALA A 40 -22.65 -6.53 -2.23
CA ALA A 40 -21.52 -7.28 -2.80
C ALA A 40 -20.49 -7.73 -1.73
N ILE A 41 -20.24 -6.91 -0.71
CA ILE A 41 -19.23 -7.18 0.33
C ILE A 41 -19.71 -6.84 1.76
N PRO A 42 -20.82 -7.45 2.23
CA PRO A 42 -21.50 -7.07 3.48
C PRO A 42 -20.67 -7.30 4.75
N HIS A 43 -19.66 -8.15 4.67
CA HIS A 43 -18.76 -8.44 5.80
C HIS A 43 -17.72 -7.32 6.02
N ILE A 44 -17.44 -6.51 4.98
CA ILE A 44 -16.54 -5.35 5.04
C ILE A 44 -17.34 -4.06 5.08
N ILE A 45 -18.21 -3.82 4.10
CA ILE A 45 -19.03 -2.61 4.00
C ILE A 45 -20.44 -2.94 4.44
N THR A 46 -20.90 -2.35 5.54
CA THR A 46 -22.23 -2.62 6.10
C THR A 46 -23.28 -1.64 5.58
N SER A 47 -22.88 -0.43 5.19
CA SER A 47 -23.77 0.60 4.65
C SER A 47 -23.01 1.58 3.76
N ALA A 48 -23.68 2.08 2.74
CA ALA A 48 -23.19 3.13 1.85
C ALA A 48 -24.35 4.01 1.42
N LYS A 49 -24.35 5.29 1.80
CA LYS A 49 -25.46 6.21 1.52
C LYS A 49 -24.98 7.59 1.08
N ALA A 50 -25.65 8.16 0.09
CA ALA A 50 -25.52 9.58 -0.22
C ALA A 50 -26.19 10.41 0.88
N VAL A 51 -25.45 11.33 1.47
CA VAL A 51 -25.95 12.24 2.52
C VAL A 51 -26.13 13.67 2.01
N GLU A 52 -25.39 14.08 0.98
CA GLU A 52 -25.58 15.35 0.27
C GLU A 52 -25.34 15.16 -1.24
N GLY A 53 -26.22 15.72 -2.07
CA GLY A 53 -26.18 15.56 -3.52
C GLY A 53 -26.86 14.26 -4.01
N GLU A 54 -26.73 13.97 -5.31
CA GLU A 54 -27.41 12.86 -5.96
C GLU A 54 -26.45 11.70 -6.27
N GLY A 55 -26.39 10.71 -5.38
CA GLY A 55 -25.83 9.37 -5.61
C GLY A 55 -24.50 9.29 -6.39
N ILE A 56 -24.58 9.09 -7.70
CA ILE A 56 -23.42 8.86 -8.59
C ILE A 56 -22.91 10.14 -9.29
N THR A 57 -23.45 11.31 -8.93
CA THR A 57 -22.98 12.60 -9.47
C THR A 57 -21.68 13.04 -8.80
N SER A 58 -20.75 13.58 -9.58
CA SER A 58 -19.51 14.14 -9.05
C SER A 58 -19.80 15.29 -8.08
N GLY A 59 -19.18 15.25 -6.91
CA GLY A 59 -19.37 16.20 -5.83
C GLY A 59 -20.36 15.75 -4.75
N CYS A 60 -20.99 14.58 -4.90
CA CYS A 60 -21.83 13.97 -3.88
C CYS A 60 -21.01 13.65 -2.62
N ILE A 61 -21.61 13.88 -1.45
CA ILE A 61 -21.06 13.47 -0.16
C ILE A 61 -21.72 12.16 0.26
N LYS A 62 -20.88 11.17 0.57
CA LYS A 62 -21.29 9.82 0.95
C LYS A 62 -20.78 9.49 2.34
N GLU A 63 -21.57 8.68 3.03
CA GLU A 63 -21.19 8.09 4.31
C GLU A 63 -21.15 6.58 4.14
N TRP A 64 -20.01 6.00 4.51
CA TRP A 64 -19.72 4.57 4.46
C TRP A 64 -19.59 4.06 5.89
N GLU A 65 -20.32 3.00 6.22
CA GLU A 65 -20.14 2.24 7.45
C GLU A 65 -19.43 0.94 7.09
N TYR A 66 -18.35 0.62 7.80
CA TYR A 66 -17.48 -0.50 7.46
C TYR A 66 -16.86 -1.15 8.70
N ASN A 67 -16.59 -2.45 8.59
CA ASN A 67 -15.88 -3.22 9.57
C ASN A 67 -14.39 -3.24 9.24
N HIS A 68 -13.56 -2.87 10.21
CA HIS A 68 -12.11 -2.97 10.10
C HIS A 68 -11.50 -3.38 11.44
N GLU A 69 -10.68 -4.43 11.44
CA GLU A 69 -10.03 -4.97 12.65
C GLU A 69 -11.01 -5.25 13.82
N GLY A 70 -12.23 -5.70 13.48
CA GLY A 70 -13.28 -6.01 14.46
C GLY A 70 -14.02 -4.79 15.03
N LYS A 71 -13.83 -3.60 14.44
CA LYS A 71 -14.53 -2.36 14.81
C LYS A 71 -15.44 -1.91 13.68
N GLU A 72 -16.62 -1.42 14.05
CA GLU A 72 -17.51 -0.67 13.17
C GLU A 72 -17.01 0.78 13.11
N LEU A 73 -16.72 1.26 11.90
CA LEU A 73 -16.17 2.58 11.63
C LEU A 73 -17.01 3.29 10.57
N VAL A 74 -16.91 4.62 10.56
CA VAL A 74 -17.58 5.50 9.61
C VAL A 74 -16.54 6.27 8.80
N PHE A 75 -16.76 6.40 7.50
CA PHE A 75 -16.00 7.30 6.63
C PHE A 75 -16.97 8.17 5.84
N LYS A 76 -16.79 9.50 5.94
CA LYS A 76 -17.56 10.47 5.16
C LYS A 76 -16.66 11.09 4.12
N GLU A 77 -17.06 11.02 2.87
CA GLU A 77 -16.26 11.45 1.72
C GLU A 77 -17.03 12.35 0.78
N LYS A 78 -16.30 13.14 -0.01
CA LYS A 78 -16.80 13.77 -1.24
C LYS A 78 -16.23 13.03 -2.45
N THR A 79 -17.10 12.48 -3.29
CA THR A 79 -16.68 11.63 -4.41
C THR A 79 -16.71 12.38 -5.74
N THR A 80 -15.74 12.13 -6.62
CA THR A 80 -15.76 12.58 -8.02
C THR A 80 -15.39 11.44 -8.96
N TYR A 81 -15.84 11.55 -10.20
CA TYR A 81 -15.71 10.51 -11.22
C TYR A 81 -15.06 11.06 -12.50
N THR A 82 -14.21 10.26 -13.11
CA THR A 82 -13.69 10.48 -14.46
C THR A 82 -13.88 9.19 -15.25
N ASP A 83 -14.99 9.11 -15.99
CA ASP A 83 -15.43 7.88 -16.66
C ASP A 83 -14.45 7.47 -17.77
N GLU A 84 -13.84 8.43 -18.45
CA GLU A 84 -12.86 8.20 -19.53
C GLU A 84 -11.64 7.41 -19.05
N THR A 85 -11.22 7.65 -17.81
CA THR A 85 -10.06 7.02 -17.18
C THR A 85 -10.44 5.98 -16.14
N ARG A 86 -11.74 5.68 -15.97
CA ARG A 86 -12.28 4.79 -14.90
C ARG A 86 -11.68 5.14 -13.54
N THR A 87 -11.74 6.42 -13.20
CA THR A 87 -11.17 6.96 -11.96
C THR A 87 -12.26 7.38 -11.02
N ILE A 88 -12.18 6.92 -9.77
CA ILE A 88 -12.98 7.42 -8.65
C ILE A 88 -12.04 8.09 -7.68
N HIS A 89 -12.32 9.33 -7.32
CA HIS A 89 -11.58 10.05 -6.30
C HIS A 89 -12.51 10.34 -5.12
N HIS A 90 -12.04 9.95 -3.94
CA HIS A 90 -12.74 10.01 -2.67
C HIS A 90 -11.97 10.94 -1.76
N SER A 91 -12.50 12.13 -1.47
CA SER A 91 -11.85 13.06 -0.55
C SER A 91 -12.48 12.98 0.83
N GLY A 92 -11.71 12.61 1.84
CA GLY A 92 -12.18 12.48 3.21
C GLY A 92 -12.63 13.82 3.79
N VAL A 93 -13.88 13.89 4.23
CA VAL A 93 -14.48 15.09 4.86
C VAL A 93 -14.98 14.85 6.28
N GLY A 94 -14.93 13.60 6.76
CA GLY A 94 -15.28 13.24 8.14
C GLY A 94 -15.21 11.73 8.39
N GLY A 95 -15.67 11.31 9.57
CA GLY A 95 -15.62 9.92 10.02
C GLY A 95 -14.36 9.59 10.80
N ASP A 96 -14.26 8.35 11.26
CA ASP A 96 -13.27 7.91 12.26
C ASP A 96 -11.84 8.02 11.76
N VAL A 97 -11.59 7.79 10.47
CA VAL A 97 -10.26 7.91 9.88
C VAL A 97 -9.71 9.33 10.00
N MET A 98 -10.57 10.36 9.94
CA MET A 98 -10.16 11.75 10.03
C MET A 98 -9.72 12.16 11.45
N ASN A 99 -9.87 11.28 12.45
CA ASN A 99 -9.31 11.50 13.78
C ASN A 99 -7.78 11.41 13.82
N ASP A 100 -7.17 10.77 12.82
CA ASP A 100 -5.71 10.59 12.72
C ASP A 100 -5.08 11.40 11.57
N TYR A 101 -5.90 11.87 10.63
CA TYR A 101 -5.42 12.51 9.40
C TYR A 101 -6.10 13.86 9.13
N LYS A 102 -5.29 14.87 8.81
CA LYS A 102 -5.76 16.15 8.27
C LYS A 102 -6.23 16.02 6.83
N LYS A 103 -5.58 15.12 6.08
CA LYS A 103 -5.92 14.78 4.71
C LYS A 103 -5.94 13.27 4.59
N TYR A 104 -6.99 12.72 4.01
CA TYR A 104 -7.10 11.31 3.67
C TYR A 104 -7.93 11.19 2.40
N ASP A 105 -7.25 11.08 1.27
CA ASP A 105 -7.90 10.93 -0.04
C ASP A 105 -7.60 9.54 -0.61
N LEU A 106 -8.63 8.88 -1.15
CA LEU A 106 -8.50 7.64 -1.89
C LEU A 106 -8.68 7.90 -3.38
N THR A 107 -7.85 7.29 -4.20
CA THR A 107 -8.03 7.26 -5.65
C THR A 107 -8.04 5.83 -6.15
N LEU A 108 -9.14 5.41 -6.77
CA LEU A 108 -9.28 4.17 -7.51
C LEU A 108 -9.04 4.45 -9.00
N VAL A 109 -8.19 3.66 -9.65
CA VAL A 109 -8.07 3.62 -11.11
C VAL A 109 -8.17 2.17 -11.58
N VAL A 110 -8.99 1.92 -12.61
CA VAL A 110 -9.16 0.57 -13.16
C VAL A 110 -8.72 0.54 -14.61
N ASN A 111 -7.64 -0.18 -14.91
CA ASN A 111 -7.07 -0.28 -16.25
C ASN A 111 -7.27 -1.68 -16.84
N PRO A 112 -7.65 -1.85 -18.11
CA PRO A 112 -7.59 -3.15 -18.76
C PRO A 112 -6.17 -3.73 -18.70
N LYS A 113 -6.04 -5.06 -18.54
CA LYS A 113 -4.74 -5.72 -18.69
C LYS A 113 -4.26 -5.62 -20.15
N ALA A 114 -2.94 -5.64 -20.35
CA ALA A 114 -2.33 -5.52 -21.67
C ALA A 114 -2.69 -6.69 -22.62
N ASP A 115 -2.99 -7.86 -22.07
CA ASP A 115 -3.46 -9.04 -22.81
C ASP A 115 -4.97 -9.02 -23.11
N GLY A 116 -5.69 -7.99 -22.64
CA GLY A 116 -7.14 -7.84 -22.81
C GLY A 116 -7.99 -8.71 -21.87
N HIS A 117 -7.39 -9.51 -20.99
CA HIS A 117 -8.09 -10.46 -20.12
C HIS A 117 -8.06 -10.01 -18.66
N GLY A 118 -9.07 -9.24 -18.28
CA GLY A 118 -9.24 -8.72 -16.91
C GLY A 118 -8.80 -7.26 -16.79
N SER A 119 -8.44 -6.85 -15.57
CA SER A 119 -7.99 -5.49 -15.26
C SER A 119 -6.91 -5.44 -14.18
N VAL A 120 -6.23 -4.31 -14.10
CA VAL A 120 -5.36 -3.89 -13.02
C VAL A 120 -6.12 -2.82 -12.23
N VAL A 121 -6.40 -3.13 -10.97
CA VAL A 121 -7.03 -2.21 -10.01
C VAL A 121 -5.92 -1.55 -9.23
N LYS A 122 -5.92 -0.21 -9.23
CA LYS A 122 -4.96 0.60 -8.50
C LYS A 122 -5.69 1.42 -7.45
N TRP A 123 -5.34 1.20 -6.19
CA TRP A 123 -5.71 2.07 -5.07
C TRP A 123 -4.53 2.97 -4.71
N THR A 124 -4.82 4.24 -4.47
CA THR A 124 -3.87 5.22 -3.94
C THR A 124 -4.47 5.87 -2.71
N ILE A 125 -3.70 5.95 -1.62
CA ILE A 125 -4.03 6.68 -0.40
C ILE A 125 -3.07 7.87 -0.31
N ASP A 126 -3.55 9.09 -0.49
CA ASP A 126 -2.79 10.31 -0.22
C ASP A 126 -3.16 10.81 1.19
N TYR A 127 -2.19 10.87 2.10
CA TYR A 127 -2.46 11.21 3.50
C TYR A 127 -1.56 12.32 4.03
N GLU A 128 -2.13 13.10 4.96
CA GLU A 128 -1.39 13.98 5.88
C GLU A 128 -1.84 13.66 7.31
N LYS A 129 -0.92 13.18 8.13
CA LYS A 129 -1.12 12.90 9.55
C LYS A 129 -1.39 14.16 10.35
N ILE A 130 -2.18 14.05 11.41
CA ILE A 130 -2.36 15.16 12.36
C ILE A 130 -1.06 15.46 13.11
N ASN A 131 -0.34 14.41 13.52
CA ASN A 131 0.94 14.51 14.23
C ASN A 131 1.80 13.24 14.02
N GLU A 132 2.96 13.19 14.67
CA GLU A 132 3.92 12.07 14.54
C GLU A 132 3.41 10.75 15.15
N ASP A 133 2.47 10.81 16.11
CA ASP A 133 1.90 9.64 16.76
C ASP A 133 0.79 8.98 15.91
N SER A 134 0.22 9.70 14.95
CA SER A 134 -0.78 9.15 14.03
C SER A 134 -0.16 8.02 13.17
N PRO A 135 -0.87 6.90 13.00
CA PRO A 135 -0.33 5.73 12.29
C PRO A 135 -0.19 5.99 10.78
N VAL A 136 0.71 5.27 10.11
CA VAL A 136 0.69 5.18 8.64
C VAL A 136 -0.51 4.31 8.23
N PRO A 137 -1.33 4.68 7.24
CA PRO A 137 -2.58 3.98 6.91
C PRO A 137 -2.38 2.64 6.16
N ILE A 138 -1.37 1.84 6.54
CA ILE A 138 -1.11 0.51 5.98
C ILE A 138 -2.31 -0.43 6.19
N PRO A 139 -2.96 -0.49 7.36
CA PRO A 139 -4.14 -1.36 7.55
C PRO A 139 -5.29 -1.02 6.59
N TYR A 140 -5.51 0.26 6.29
CA TYR A 140 -6.53 0.68 5.32
C TYR A 140 -6.17 0.29 3.88
N LEU A 141 -4.89 0.25 3.52
CA LEU A 141 -4.50 -0.27 2.22
C LEU A 141 -4.79 -1.77 2.10
N ALA A 142 -4.56 -2.54 3.17
CA ALA A 142 -4.94 -3.94 3.22
C ALA A 142 -6.46 -4.12 3.11
N LEU A 143 -7.26 -3.26 3.76
CA LEU A 143 -8.72 -3.23 3.61
C LEU A 143 -9.14 -2.97 2.16
N LEU A 144 -8.50 -2.03 1.45
CA LEU A 144 -8.81 -1.76 0.04
C LEU A 144 -8.47 -2.94 -0.88
N ASN A 145 -7.41 -3.70 -0.56
CA ASN A 145 -7.13 -4.95 -1.25
C ASN A 145 -8.22 -5.99 -0.97
N GLN A 146 -8.70 -6.14 0.27
CA GLN A 146 -9.81 -7.04 0.59
C GLN A 146 -11.10 -6.65 -0.16
N ILE A 147 -11.40 -5.35 -0.26
CA ILE A 147 -12.52 -4.84 -1.08
C ILE A 147 -12.33 -5.25 -2.54
N THR A 148 -11.10 -5.22 -3.04
CA THR A 148 -10.76 -5.61 -4.42
C THR A 148 -10.93 -7.10 -4.68
N GLU A 149 -10.72 -7.92 -3.65
CA GLU A 149 -10.83 -9.38 -3.69
C GLU A 149 -12.24 -9.91 -3.39
N GLY A 150 -13.19 -9.04 -3.02
CA GLY A 150 -14.51 -9.41 -2.50
C GLY A 150 -15.31 -10.42 -3.34
N ASP A 151 -15.84 -11.44 -2.65
CA ASP A 151 -16.44 -12.66 -3.21
C ASP A 151 -17.62 -12.49 -4.19
N GLN A 152 -18.36 -11.36 -4.13
CA GLN A 152 -19.58 -11.16 -4.95
C GLN A 152 -19.53 -9.98 -5.92
N LEU A 153 -18.38 -9.34 -6.12
CA LEU A 153 -18.17 -8.56 -7.34
C LEU A 153 -18.37 -9.54 -8.54
N PRO A 154 -19.05 -9.13 -9.63
CA PRO A 154 -19.73 -10.01 -10.59
C PRO A 154 -18.83 -11.16 -11.01
N PRO A 155 -19.42 -12.37 -11.15
CA PRO A 155 -18.74 -13.63 -10.98
C PRO A 155 -17.43 -13.65 -11.72
N MET A 156 -16.36 -13.67 -10.93
CA MET A 156 -15.06 -14.16 -11.34
C MET A 156 -15.32 -15.50 -12.02
N ALA A 157 -15.14 -15.57 -13.33
CA ALA A 157 -15.21 -16.84 -14.02
C ALA A 157 -13.99 -17.64 -13.57
N HIS A 158 -14.14 -18.34 -12.43
CA HIS A 158 -13.33 -19.38 -11.77
C HIS A 158 -13.23 -19.14 -10.25
N PRO A 159 -13.29 -20.19 -9.41
CA PRO A 159 -13.45 -20.08 -7.96
C PRO A 159 -12.14 -19.79 -7.22
N HIS A 160 -11.31 -18.86 -7.71
CA HIS A 160 -10.09 -18.39 -7.04
C HIS A 160 -10.00 -16.85 -7.13
N GLY A 161 -10.22 -16.19 -6.00
CA GLY A 161 -10.41 -14.75 -5.79
C GLY A 161 -9.29 -13.80 -6.23
N ILE A 162 -8.22 -14.30 -6.84
CA ILE A 162 -7.13 -13.51 -7.42
C ILE A 162 -6.61 -14.31 -8.63
N SER A 163 -6.42 -13.68 -9.78
CA SER A 163 -5.68 -14.33 -10.88
C SER A 163 -4.23 -13.92 -10.96
N GLY A 164 -3.86 -12.76 -10.41
CA GLY A 164 -2.48 -12.34 -10.30
C GLY A 164 -1.89 -12.69 -8.94
N LEU A 165 -1.01 -13.69 -8.88
CA LEU A 165 -0.01 -13.82 -7.80
C LEU A 165 1.04 -12.68 -7.84
N VAL A 166 0.64 -11.51 -8.34
CA VAL A 166 1.46 -10.36 -8.68
C VAL A 166 0.77 -9.15 -8.08
N GLY A 167 1.44 -8.53 -7.13
CA GLY A 167 1.05 -7.27 -6.53
C GLY A 167 2.21 -6.30 -6.55
N LYS A 168 1.90 -5.01 -6.56
CA LYS A 168 2.88 -3.95 -6.36
C LYS A 168 2.40 -3.04 -5.25
N LEU A 169 3.24 -2.90 -4.22
CA LEU A 169 3.08 -1.96 -3.13
C LEU A 169 4.12 -0.85 -3.28
N VAL A 170 3.68 0.41 -3.24
CA VAL A 170 4.57 1.57 -3.17
C VAL A 170 4.21 2.38 -1.94
N ALA A 171 5.21 2.74 -1.14
CA ALA A 171 5.07 3.71 -0.07
C ALA A 171 6.03 4.87 -0.33
N GLU A 172 5.47 6.06 -0.47
CA GLU A 172 6.20 7.32 -0.58
C GLU A 172 6.01 8.09 0.72
N SER A 173 7.09 8.58 1.32
CA SER A 173 7.03 9.37 2.55
C SER A 173 8.05 10.49 2.49
N GLU A 174 7.65 11.67 2.94
CA GLU A 174 8.59 12.77 3.10
C GLU A 174 9.51 12.52 4.29
N VAL A 175 10.82 12.69 4.07
CA VAL A 175 11.82 12.52 5.12
C VAL A 175 12.60 13.82 5.32
N HIS A 176 12.77 14.22 6.58
CA HIS A 176 13.50 15.45 6.94
C HIS A 176 15.00 15.21 7.03
N CYS A 177 15.60 14.69 5.96
CA CYS A 177 17.04 14.42 5.89
C CYS A 177 17.57 14.58 4.47
N ASN A 178 18.87 14.84 4.34
CA ASN A 178 19.53 14.88 3.03
C ASN A 178 19.45 13.49 2.35
N ALA A 179 19.04 13.49 1.07
CA ALA A 179 18.83 12.27 0.29
C ALA A 179 20.07 11.36 0.22
N ASP A 180 21.27 11.93 0.00
CA ASP A 180 22.50 11.15 -0.09
C ASP A 180 22.88 10.53 1.26
N LYS A 181 22.66 11.25 2.36
CA LYS A 181 22.87 10.73 3.71
C LYS A 181 21.91 9.58 4.02
N TYR A 182 20.62 9.73 3.69
CA TYR A 182 19.63 8.69 3.91
C TYR A 182 19.93 7.43 3.09
N TYR A 183 20.21 7.60 1.79
CA TYR A 183 20.65 6.52 0.91
C TYR A 183 21.85 5.76 1.46
N LYS A 184 22.87 6.47 1.95
CA LYS A 184 24.08 5.87 2.52
C LYS A 184 23.81 5.00 3.75
N ILE A 185 22.81 5.33 4.58
CA ILE A 185 22.44 4.50 5.74
C ILE A 185 22.06 3.08 5.29
N PHE A 186 21.18 2.97 4.30
CA PHE A 186 20.72 1.67 3.79
C PHE A 186 21.80 0.95 2.96
N LYS A 187 22.63 1.69 2.23
CA LYS A 187 23.78 1.11 1.52
C LYS A 187 24.79 0.48 2.49
N HIS A 188 25.14 1.18 3.56
CA HIS A 188 26.11 0.70 4.55
C HIS A 188 25.59 -0.43 5.45
N HIS A 189 24.27 -0.60 5.58
CA HIS A 189 23.51 -1.73 6.17
C HIS A 189 23.86 -2.24 7.59
N GLU A 190 25.13 -2.25 8.00
CA GLU A 190 25.64 -2.79 9.27
C GLU A 190 25.02 -2.13 10.52
N ASP A 191 24.66 -0.85 10.41
CA ASP A 191 24.06 -0.10 11.51
C ASP A 191 22.53 -0.20 11.53
N VAL A 192 21.89 -0.77 10.49
CA VAL A 192 20.43 -0.88 10.42
C VAL A 192 19.88 -1.74 11.57
N PRO A 193 20.40 -2.96 11.87
CA PRO A 193 19.91 -3.73 13.02
C PRO A 193 20.13 -3.04 14.36
N LYS A 194 21.17 -2.21 14.49
CA LYS A 194 21.42 -1.44 15.72
C LYS A 194 20.44 -0.27 15.87
N ALA A 195 20.05 0.34 14.77
CA ALA A 195 19.11 1.47 14.75
C ALA A 195 17.66 1.01 14.99
N VAL A 196 17.28 -0.16 14.46
CA VAL A 196 15.92 -0.71 14.57
C VAL A 196 15.92 -2.18 15.02
N PRO A 197 16.42 -2.49 16.24
CA PRO A 197 16.60 -3.86 16.72
C PRO A 197 15.29 -4.61 16.96
N HIS A 198 14.17 -3.90 17.03
CA HIS A 198 12.84 -4.48 17.12
C HIS A 198 12.39 -5.11 15.78
N ILE A 199 12.91 -4.61 14.65
CA ILE A 199 12.61 -5.11 13.30
C ILE A 199 13.67 -6.11 12.85
N TYR A 200 14.94 -5.72 12.89
CA TYR A 200 16.04 -6.54 12.38
C TYR A 200 16.88 -7.10 13.53
N THR A 201 17.11 -8.41 13.51
CA THR A 201 17.96 -9.09 14.51
C THR A 201 19.43 -9.09 14.10
N GLY A 202 19.72 -8.94 12.80
CA GLY A 202 21.09 -8.87 12.31
C GLY A 202 21.19 -8.90 10.80
N VAL A 203 22.40 -8.64 10.30
CA VAL A 203 22.75 -8.77 8.87
C VAL A 203 24.15 -9.37 8.76
N LYS A 204 24.34 -10.26 7.79
CA LYS A 204 25.66 -10.75 7.39
C LYS A 204 25.82 -10.70 5.88
N VAL A 205 26.99 -10.29 5.42
CA VAL A 205 27.38 -10.41 4.01
C VAL A 205 27.82 -11.85 3.78
N VAL A 206 27.15 -12.53 2.86
CA VAL A 206 27.41 -13.94 2.50
C VAL A 206 28.37 -14.01 1.30
N GLU A 207 28.21 -13.09 0.35
CA GLU A 207 29.04 -13.03 -0.85
C GLU A 207 29.29 -11.58 -1.28
N GLY A 208 30.51 -11.29 -1.75
CA GLY A 208 30.92 -9.97 -2.21
C GLY A 208 31.27 -9.01 -1.07
N HIS A 209 31.37 -7.71 -1.41
CA HIS A 209 31.81 -6.67 -0.49
C HIS A 209 30.63 -5.74 -0.16
N GLY A 210 29.56 -6.27 0.46
CA GLY A 210 28.38 -5.65 1.15
C GLY A 210 27.75 -4.33 0.63
N ILE A 211 28.58 -3.36 0.27
CA ILE A 211 28.32 -2.08 -0.37
C ILE A 211 28.56 -2.08 -1.89
N THR A 212 29.05 -3.18 -2.47
CA THR A 212 29.21 -3.35 -3.92
C THR A 212 27.98 -3.98 -4.56
N SER A 213 27.59 -3.49 -5.74
CA SER A 213 26.44 -4.01 -6.47
C SER A 213 26.61 -5.49 -6.80
N GLY A 214 25.57 -6.30 -6.55
CA GLY A 214 25.58 -7.74 -6.73
C GLY A 214 25.98 -8.56 -5.50
N CYS A 215 26.28 -7.92 -4.36
CA CYS A 215 26.54 -8.64 -3.10
C CYS A 215 25.30 -9.43 -2.63
N ILE A 216 25.55 -10.49 -1.86
CA ILE A 216 24.52 -11.30 -1.23
C ILE A 216 24.57 -11.08 0.28
N LYS A 217 23.41 -10.79 0.86
CA LYS A 217 23.25 -10.60 2.31
C LYS A 217 22.21 -11.56 2.84
N GLU A 218 22.36 -11.90 4.11
CA GLU A 218 21.34 -12.62 4.86
C GLU A 218 20.94 -11.75 6.05
N TRP A 219 19.66 -11.43 6.12
CA TRP A 219 19.04 -10.61 7.14
C TRP A 219 18.19 -11.48 8.06
N GLY A 220 18.37 -11.30 9.36
CA GLY A 220 17.41 -11.76 10.35
C GLY A 220 16.42 -10.65 10.66
N TYR A 221 15.13 -10.97 10.69
CA TYR A 221 14.06 -10.01 11.00
C TYR A 221 12.97 -10.65 11.87
N ASN A 222 12.28 -9.81 12.64
CA ASN A 222 11.16 -10.24 13.46
C ASN A 222 9.84 -9.92 12.74
N HIS A 223 8.97 -10.91 12.67
CA HIS A 223 7.62 -10.76 12.13
C HIS A 223 6.66 -11.64 12.93
N GLU A 224 5.58 -11.06 13.44
CA GLU A 224 4.54 -11.76 14.25
C GLU A 224 5.12 -12.60 15.40
N GLY A 225 6.12 -12.05 16.10
CA GLY A 225 6.77 -12.73 17.23
C GLY A 225 7.71 -13.89 16.84
N LYS A 226 7.90 -14.14 15.55
CA LYS A 226 8.89 -15.10 15.04
C LYS A 226 10.12 -14.36 14.52
N THR A 227 11.28 -14.95 14.70
CA THR A 227 12.51 -14.54 14.01
C THR A 227 12.63 -15.35 12.73
N LEU A 228 12.66 -14.64 11.61
CA LEU A 228 12.75 -15.15 10.25
C LEU A 228 14.05 -14.70 9.61
N VAL A 229 14.40 -15.33 8.49
CA VAL A 229 15.59 -15.03 7.71
C VAL A 229 15.23 -14.80 6.25
N VAL A 230 15.81 -13.78 5.63
CA VAL A 230 15.78 -13.60 4.18
C VAL A 230 17.21 -13.52 3.65
N ARG A 231 17.48 -14.25 2.57
CA ARG A 231 18.70 -14.10 1.78
C ARG A 231 18.38 -13.33 0.53
N GLU A 232 19.13 -12.27 0.28
CA GLU A 232 18.88 -11.34 -0.82
C GLU A 232 20.14 -11.06 -1.64
N LYS A 233 19.94 -10.73 -2.91
CA LYS A 233 20.94 -10.08 -3.76
C LYS A 233 20.64 -8.59 -3.81
N THR A 234 21.63 -7.75 -3.51
CA THR A 234 21.47 -6.29 -3.50
C THR A 234 22.22 -5.63 -4.65
N THR A 235 21.56 -4.76 -5.39
CA THR A 235 22.20 -3.88 -6.39
C THR A 235 22.00 -2.41 -6.05
N TYR A 236 22.98 -1.59 -6.39
CA TYR A 236 23.01 -0.16 -6.09
C TYR A 236 23.13 0.65 -7.38
N ASP A 237 22.39 1.74 -7.45
CA ASP A 237 22.59 2.82 -8.42
C ASP A 237 22.79 4.12 -7.62
N ASP A 238 24.03 4.61 -7.60
CA ASP A 238 24.43 5.81 -6.86
C ASP A 238 23.96 7.11 -7.55
N GLU A 239 23.74 7.08 -8.87
CA GLU A 239 23.28 8.25 -9.64
C GLU A 239 21.81 8.54 -9.32
N THR A 240 21.00 7.49 -9.24
CA THR A 240 19.57 7.59 -8.94
C THR A 240 19.23 7.39 -7.47
N ARG A 241 20.22 7.09 -6.61
CA ARG A 241 20.03 6.71 -5.20
C ARG A 241 19.02 5.56 -5.05
N THR A 242 19.18 4.55 -5.90
CA THR A 242 18.32 3.37 -5.91
C THR A 242 19.04 2.18 -5.28
N ILE A 243 18.33 1.43 -4.44
CA ILE A 243 18.75 0.13 -3.93
C ILE A 243 17.66 -0.88 -4.31
N LEU A 244 18.05 -1.93 -5.01
CA LEU A 244 17.18 -3.07 -5.31
C LEU A 244 17.66 -4.26 -4.48
N HIS A 245 16.75 -4.82 -3.69
CA HIS A 245 16.92 -6.04 -2.92
C HIS A 245 16.04 -7.11 -3.56
N SER A 246 16.64 -8.15 -4.14
CA SER A 246 15.91 -9.29 -4.68
C SER A 246 16.07 -10.49 -3.75
N ALA A 247 14.98 -10.98 -3.17
CA ALA A 247 15.01 -12.17 -2.34
C ALA A 247 15.36 -13.40 -3.20
N ILE A 248 16.30 -14.20 -2.71
CA ILE A 248 16.82 -15.41 -3.37
C ILE A 248 16.74 -16.65 -2.47
N GLY A 249 16.31 -16.49 -1.21
CA GLY A 249 16.10 -17.59 -0.27
C GLY A 249 15.65 -17.10 1.11
N GLY A 250 15.49 -18.04 2.04
CA GLY A 250 14.97 -17.77 3.38
C GLY A 250 13.46 -17.95 3.48
N ASP A 251 12.91 -17.65 4.65
CA ASP A 251 11.51 -17.94 5.00
C ASP A 251 10.52 -17.19 4.10
N LEU A 252 10.86 -15.99 3.64
CA LEU A 252 10.04 -15.19 2.72
C LEU A 252 9.75 -15.94 1.40
N MET A 253 10.70 -16.76 0.93
CA MET A 253 10.55 -17.48 -0.34
C MET A 253 9.64 -18.73 -0.22
N ASN A 254 9.17 -19.06 0.99
CA ASN A 254 8.14 -20.08 1.17
C ASN A 254 6.79 -19.62 0.60
N ASP A 255 6.52 -18.31 0.67
CA ASP A 255 5.26 -17.70 0.25
C ASP A 255 5.36 -17.04 -1.13
N TYR A 256 6.54 -16.54 -1.50
CA TYR A 256 6.76 -15.79 -2.74
C TYR A 256 7.66 -16.51 -3.73
N LYS A 257 7.21 -16.63 -4.98
CA LYS A 257 8.08 -17.07 -6.11
C LYS A 257 9.13 -16.02 -6.48
N LYS A 258 8.81 -14.74 -6.27
CA LYS A 258 9.67 -13.59 -6.51
C LYS A 258 9.28 -12.48 -5.55
N PHE A 259 10.27 -11.87 -4.90
CA PHE A 259 10.06 -10.70 -4.05
C PHE A 259 11.20 -9.71 -4.27
N ASP A 260 10.87 -8.53 -4.77
CA ASP A 260 11.81 -7.42 -4.97
C ASP A 260 11.38 -6.24 -4.10
N LEU A 261 12.31 -5.69 -3.32
CA LEU A 261 12.15 -4.43 -2.59
C LEU A 261 13.03 -3.37 -3.24
N ILE A 262 12.43 -2.25 -3.62
CA ILE A 262 13.13 -1.12 -4.24
C ILE A 262 13.03 0.08 -3.31
N LEU A 263 14.17 0.58 -2.85
CA LEU A 263 14.30 1.87 -2.18
C LEU A 263 14.82 2.89 -3.18
N VAL A 264 14.08 3.99 -3.38
CA VAL A 264 14.53 5.15 -4.15
C VAL A 264 14.50 6.36 -3.24
N VAL A 265 15.60 7.12 -3.21
CA VAL A 265 15.69 8.34 -2.38
C VAL A 265 15.79 9.56 -3.27
N ASN A 266 14.70 10.31 -3.36
CA ASN A 266 14.63 11.54 -4.14
C ASN A 266 14.86 12.77 -3.25
N PRO A 267 15.63 13.78 -3.70
CA PRO A 267 15.70 15.07 -3.04
C PRO A 267 14.33 15.75 -3.16
N LYS A 268 13.95 16.47 -2.12
CA LYS A 268 12.75 17.32 -2.13
C LYS A 268 12.95 18.52 -3.06
#